data_AF-A0A7V9BVX6-F1
#
_entry.id   AF-A0A7V9BVX6-F1
#
_cell.length_a   1.000
_cell.length_b   1.000
_cell.length_c   1.000
_cell.angle_alpha   90.00
_cell.angle_beta   90.00
_cell.angle_gamma   90.00
#
_symmetry.space_group_name_H-M   'P 1'
#
loop_
_entity.id
_entity.type
_entity.pdbx_description
1 polymer ?
#
loop_
_entity_poly.entity_id
_entity_poly.type
_entity_poly.pdbx_seq_one_letter_code
_entity_poly.pdbx_strand_id
1 'polypeptide(L)'
;MHGAVCDAAALWRAALLASGAITNPTRPRPGLVVACTNPALALGLVGLARRLGATARLHPGGGAGHGEHVVITDPGGITTILTAAGGQAAVTAWPRQHHP
;
A
#
# COMPACT_ATOMS: atom_id res chain seq x y z
N MET A 1 6.95 18.69 15.11
CA MET A 1 7.63 17.50 14.54
C MET A 1 6.78 16.88 13.44
N HIS A 2 6.78 17.49 12.25
CA HIS A 2 5.99 17.08 11.08
C HIS A 2 6.75 16.17 10.10
N GLY A 3 8.06 15.97 10.31
CA GLY A 3 8.93 15.23 9.40
C GLY A 3 8.57 13.75 9.23
N ALA A 4 8.10 13.08 10.30
CA ALA A 4 7.81 11.65 10.24
C ALA A 4 6.59 11.28 9.38
N VAL A 5 5.62 12.19 9.22
CA VAL A 5 4.42 11.97 8.38
C VAL A 5 4.75 12.23 6.91
N CYS A 6 5.53 13.28 6.64
CA CYS A 6 6.03 13.55 5.29
C CYS A 6 6.95 12.45 4.78
N ASP A 7 7.82 11.92 5.65
CA ASP A 7 8.71 10.79 5.33
C ASP A 7 7.89 9.51 5.05
N ALA A 8 6.89 9.22 5.89
CA ALA A 8 5.97 8.11 5.67
C ALA A 8 5.27 8.20 4.30
N ALA A 9 4.77 9.39 3.95
CA ALA A 9 4.12 9.65 2.67
C ALA A 9 5.07 9.46 1.47
N ALA A 10 6.29 10.01 1.56
CA ALA A 10 7.30 9.89 0.50
C ALA A 10 7.72 8.44 0.29
N LEU A 11 7.89 7.67 1.37
CA LEU A 11 8.30 6.27 1.33
C LEU A 11 7.18 5.39 0.77
N TRP A 12 5.92 5.65 1.15
CA TRP A 12 4.76 5.01 0.53
C TRP A 12 4.66 5.31 -0.97
N ARG A 13 4.94 6.55 -1.39
CA ARG A 13 4.96 6.91 -2.81
C ARG A 13 6.06 6.19 -3.57
N ALA A 14 7.28 6.13 -3.02
CA ALA A 14 8.40 5.41 -3.61
C ALA A 14 8.11 3.91 -3.74
N ALA A 15 7.52 3.30 -2.71
CA ALA A 15 7.12 1.90 -2.74
C ALA A 15 6.05 1.64 -3.82
N LEU A 16 5.01 2.47 -3.91
CA LEU A 16 3.97 2.32 -4.93
C LEU A 16 4.52 2.42 -6.36
N LEU A 17 5.48 3.31 -6.60
CA LEU A 17 6.15 3.46 -7.90
C LEU A 17 7.07 2.28 -8.21
N ALA A 18 7.80 1.76 -7.23
CA ALA A 18 8.74 0.66 -7.41
C ALA A 18 8.04 -0.71 -7.54
N SER A 19 6.94 -0.91 -6.81
CA SER A 19 6.25 -2.20 -6.73
C SER A 19 5.31 -2.44 -7.92
N GLY A 20 4.80 -1.39 -8.56
CA GLY A 20 3.66 -1.46 -9.47
C GLY A 20 2.40 -1.88 -8.69
N ALA A 21 1.38 -1.03 -8.62
CA ALA A 21 0.16 -1.37 -7.89
C ALA A 21 -0.56 -2.53 -8.60
N ILE A 22 -0.30 -3.77 -8.17
CA ILE A 22 -0.98 -4.96 -8.68
C ILE A 22 -2.25 -5.12 -7.86
N THR A 23 -3.34 -4.63 -8.40
CA THR A 23 -4.67 -4.92 -7.91
C THR A 23 -5.07 -6.29 -8.44
N ASN A 24 -4.85 -7.34 -7.63
CA ASN A 24 -5.14 -8.70 -8.08
C ASN A 24 -6.65 -8.88 -8.31
N PRO A 25 -7.13 -9.12 -9.55
CA PRO A 25 -8.54 -9.38 -9.83
C PRO A 25 -9.02 -10.76 -9.33
N THR A 26 -8.12 -11.64 -8.86
CA THR A 26 -8.42 -13.05 -8.56
C THR A 26 -8.90 -13.32 -7.12
N ARG A 27 -9.08 -12.31 -6.26
CA ARG A 27 -9.65 -12.47 -4.90
C ARG A 27 -11.04 -11.82 -4.81
N PRO A 28 -12.00 -12.39 -4.06
CA PRO A 28 -13.35 -11.83 -3.88
C PRO A 28 -13.40 -10.54 -3.03
N ARG A 29 -12.26 -9.88 -2.79
CA ARG A 29 -12.16 -8.62 -2.03
C ARG A 29 -11.11 -7.70 -2.68
N PRO A 30 -11.50 -6.53 -3.20
CA PRO A 30 -10.55 -5.56 -3.73
C PRO A 30 -9.66 -5.04 -2.60
N GLY A 31 -8.35 -4.96 -2.85
CA GLY A 31 -7.37 -4.48 -1.89
C GLY A 31 -6.10 -3.99 -2.59
N LEU A 32 -5.42 -3.04 -1.96
CA LEU A 32 -4.14 -2.50 -2.44
C LEU A 32 -3.02 -3.45 -2.01
N VAL A 33 -2.23 -3.94 -2.96
CA VAL A 33 -1.07 -4.80 -2.70
C VAL A 33 0.21 -4.11 -3.16
N VAL A 34 1.20 -4.08 -2.29
CA VAL A 34 2.53 -3.51 -2.55
C VAL A 34 3.58 -4.60 -2.38
N ALA A 35 4.18 -5.03 -3.49
CA ALA A 35 5.24 -6.03 -3.50
C ALA A 35 6.55 -5.46 -2.94
N CYS A 36 7.14 -6.15 -1.96
CA CYS A 36 8.37 -5.76 -1.31
C CYS A 36 9.44 -6.84 -1.53
N THR A 37 10.62 -6.44 -2.01
CA THR A 37 11.74 -7.38 -2.22
C THR A 37 12.43 -7.78 -0.91
N ASN A 38 12.16 -7.06 0.19
CA ASN A 38 12.77 -7.29 1.50
C ASN A 38 11.71 -7.24 2.64
N PRO A 39 11.71 -8.23 3.56
CA PRO A 39 10.81 -8.27 4.71
C PRO A 39 10.87 -7.04 5.62
N ALA A 40 12.06 -6.48 5.83
CA ALA A 40 12.25 -5.30 6.68
C ALA A 40 11.57 -4.06 6.09
N LEU A 41 11.56 -3.94 4.75
CA LEU A 41 10.87 -2.86 4.05
C LEU A 41 9.36 -3.03 4.21
N ALA A 42 8.86 -4.26 4.05
CA ALA A 42 7.44 -4.57 4.21
C ALA A 42 6.92 -4.25 5.62
N LEU A 43 7.68 -4.65 6.65
CA LEU A 43 7.37 -4.32 8.05
C LEU A 43 7.46 -2.81 8.33
N GLY A 44 8.46 -2.12 7.75
CA GLY A 44 8.57 -0.67 7.82
C GLY A 44 7.35 0.03 7.24
N LEU A 45 6.91 -0.37 6.05
CA LEU A 45 5.69 0.15 5.42
C LEU A 45 4.44 -0.08 6.27
N VAL A 46 4.28 -1.27 6.87
CA VAL A 46 3.17 -1.55 7.79
C VAL A 46 3.17 -0.56 8.98
N GLY A 47 4.35 -0.27 9.55
CA GLY A 47 4.50 0.73 10.60
C GLY A 47 4.15 2.16 10.14
N LEU A 48 4.57 2.53 8.93
CA LEU A 48 4.27 3.84 8.34
C LEU A 48 2.79 3.99 7.99
N ALA A 49 2.13 2.93 7.52
CA ALA A 49 0.68 2.96 7.29
C ALA A 49 -0.10 3.22 8.58
N ARG A 50 0.28 2.56 9.67
CA ARG A 50 -0.33 2.79 10.99
C ARG A 50 -0.17 4.24 11.45
N ARG A 51 0.98 4.86 11.17
CA ARG A 51 1.23 6.28 11.45
C ARG A 51 0.36 7.22 10.62
N LEU A 52 -0.04 6.80 9.42
CA LEU A 52 -0.97 7.52 8.55
C LEU A 52 -2.45 7.22 8.89
N GLY A 53 -2.73 6.33 9.85
CA GLY A 53 -4.10 5.97 10.23
C GLY A 53 -4.71 4.85 9.40
N ALA A 54 -3.91 4.11 8.63
CA ALA A 54 -4.35 2.97 7.83
C ALA A 54 -3.84 1.64 8.40
N THR A 55 -4.66 0.60 8.27
CA THR A 55 -4.29 -0.77 8.68
C THR A 55 -3.77 -1.55 7.48
N ALA A 56 -2.45 -1.77 7.45
CA ALA A 56 -1.80 -2.64 6.49
C ALA A 56 -1.42 -3.97 7.14
N ARG A 57 -1.39 -5.05 6.34
CA ARG A 57 -0.99 -6.39 6.79
C ARG A 57 0.15 -6.89 5.92
N LEU A 58 1.15 -7.49 6.56
CA LEU A 58 2.16 -8.27 5.86
C LEU A 58 1.52 -9.57 5.39
N HIS A 59 1.73 -9.91 4.12
CA HIS A 59 1.38 -11.20 3.55
C HIS A 59 2.65 -11.83 3.00
N PRO A 60 3.12 -12.95 3.58
CA PRO A 60 4.24 -13.68 3.03
C PRO A 60 3.82 -14.24 1.66
N GLY A 61 4.70 -14.09 0.67
CA GLY A 61 4.48 -14.72 -0.63
C GLY A 61 4.49 -16.24 -0.49
N GLY A 62 3.59 -16.92 -1.20
CA GLY A 62 3.50 -18.38 -1.17
C GLY A 62 4.69 -19.03 -1.85
N GLY A 63 5.79 -19.27 -1.12
CA GLY A 63 6.90 -20.13 -1.55
C GLY A 63 8.21 -19.41 -1.90
N ALA A 64 9.27 -20.20 -2.08
CA ALA A 64 10.63 -19.75 -2.40
C ALA A 64 10.66 -19.02 -3.76
N GLY A 65 10.52 -17.69 -3.74
CA GLY A 65 10.50 -16.84 -4.93
C GLY A 65 9.31 -15.87 -5.01
N HIS A 66 8.28 -16.08 -4.20
CA HIS A 66 7.20 -15.10 -4.06
C HIS A 66 7.60 -14.11 -2.96
N GLY A 67 7.96 -12.89 -3.36
CA GLY A 67 8.34 -11.82 -2.44
C GLY A 67 7.25 -11.51 -1.41
N GLU A 68 7.66 -10.97 -0.27
CA GLU A 68 6.71 -10.48 0.73
C GLU A 68 5.94 -9.28 0.17
N HIS A 69 4.67 -9.17 0.54
CA HIS A 69 3.86 -8.06 0.08
C HIS A 69 2.99 -7.49 1.20
N VAL A 70 2.77 -6.19 1.14
CA VAL A 70 1.93 -5.46 2.08
C VAL A 70 0.56 -5.31 1.46
N VAL A 71 -0.48 -5.73 2.18
CA VAL A 71 -1.87 -5.72 1.73
C VAL A 71 -2.70 -4.78 2.59
N ILE A 72 -3.45 -3.89 1.96
CA ILE A 72 -4.45 -3.03 2.60
C ILE A 72 -5.81 -3.43 2.04
N THR A 73 -6.70 -3.88 2.92
CA THR A 73 -8.05 -4.33 2.54
C THR A 73 -9.15 -3.36 2.95
N ASP A 74 -8.83 -2.39 3.82
CA ASP A 74 -9.79 -1.39 4.27
C ASP A 74 -9.88 -0.25 3.24
N PRO A 75 -11.05 0.01 2.63
CA PRO A 75 -11.19 1.03 1.59
C PRO A 75 -10.89 2.45 2.10
N GLY A 76 -11.18 2.73 3.38
CA GLY A 76 -10.82 3.99 4.04
C GLY A 76 -9.30 4.13 4.15
N GLY A 77 -8.61 3.10 4.62
CA GLY A 77 -7.16 3.03 4.73
C GLY A 77 -6.45 3.15 3.38
N ILE A 78 -6.98 2.53 2.31
CA ILE A 78 -6.45 2.67 0.95
C ILE A 78 -6.52 4.15 0.51
N THR A 79 -7.68 4.78 0.69
CA THR A 79 -7.89 6.19 0.34
C THR A 79 -6.95 7.11 1.12
N THR A 80 -6.77 6.86 2.42
CA THR A 80 -5.84 7.59 3.29
C THR A 80 -4.40 7.48 2.81
N ILE A 81 -3.93 6.28 2.47
CA ILE A 81 -2.56 6.04 1.98
C ILE A 81 -2.34 6.70 0.61
N LEU A 82 -3.29 6.57 -0.31
CA LEU A 82 -3.21 7.20 -1.63
C LEU A 82 -3.26 8.73 -1.56
N THR A 83 -4.04 9.28 -0.62
CA THR A 83 -4.10 10.72 -0.35
C THR A 83 -2.79 11.22 0.24
N ALA A 84 -2.27 10.53 1.25
CA ALA A 84 -1.01 10.88 1.91
C ALA A 84 0.20 10.76 0.97
N ALA A 85 0.27 9.71 0.15
CA ALA A 85 1.35 9.51 -0.83
C ALA A 85 1.34 10.52 -2.00
N GLY A 86 0.42 11.50 -1.99
CA GLY A 86 0.46 12.67 -2.87
C GLY A 86 -0.27 12.49 -4.20
N GLY A 87 -1.31 11.67 -4.26
CA GLY A 87 -2.06 11.47 -5.49
C GLY A 87 -3.52 11.83 -5.33
N GLN A 88 -3.91 13.11 -5.39
CA GLN A 88 -5.30 13.43 -5.78
C GLN A 88 -5.66 12.69 -7.09
N ALA A 89 -4.70 12.57 -8.01
CA ALA A 89 -4.82 11.76 -9.23
C ALA A 89 -4.98 10.25 -8.98
N ALA A 90 -4.21 9.66 -8.05
CA ALA A 90 -4.28 8.23 -7.71
C ALA A 90 -5.57 7.89 -6.96
N VAL A 91 -6.03 8.79 -6.09
CA VAL A 91 -7.32 8.71 -5.39
C VAL A 91 -8.49 8.85 -6.37
N THR A 92 -8.38 9.62 -7.46
CA THR A 92 -9.44 9.62 -8.50
C THR A 92 -9.40 8.42 -9.45
N ALA A 93 -8.23 7.78 -9.62
CA ALA A 93 -8.09 6.60 -10.47
C ALA A 93 -8.56 5.33 -9.75
N TRP A 94 -8.34 5.22 -8.44
CA TRP A 94 -8.69 4.05 -7.64
C TRP A 94 -10.20 3.69 -7.66
N PRO A 95 -11.14 4.63 -7.37
CA PRO A 95 -12.58 4.35 -7.45
C PRO A 95 -13.02 3.91 -8.84
N ARG A 96 -12.41 4.49 -9.90
CA ARG A 96 -12.75 4.18 -11.29
C ARG A 96 -12.30 2.79 -11.75
N GLN A 97 -11.31 2.18 -11.07
CA GLN A 97 -10.80 0.84 -11.38
C GLN A 97 -11.40 -0.25 -10.49
N HIS A 98 -12.05 0.13 -9.37
CA HIS A 98 -12.48 -0.79 -8.31
C HIS A 98 -13.96 -0.74 -7.94
N HIS A 99 -14.75 0.12 -8.57
CA HIS A 99 -16.21 0.08 -8.45
C HIS A 99 -16.79 -0.92 -9.47
N PRO A 100 -17.70 -1.83 -9.09
CA PRO A 100 -18.42 -2.69 -10.02
C PRO A 100 -19.34 -1.88 -10.95
#